data_AF-A0AAW1K9X7-F1
#
_entry.id   AF-A0AAW1K9X7-F1
#
_cell.length_a   1.000
_cell.length_b   1.000
_cell.length_c   1.000
_cell.angle_alpha   90.00
_cell.angle_beta   90.00
_cell.angle_gamma   90.00
#
_symmetry.space_group_name_H-M   'P 1'
#
loop_
_entity.id
_entity.type
_entity.pdbx_description
1 polymer ?
#
loop_
_entity_poly.entity_id
_entity_poly.type
_entity_poly.pdbx_seq_one_letter_code
_entity_poly.pdbx_strand_id
1 'polypeptide(L)'
;MVCTAVQGTGSKNKINAIKEIVKIYKLPILALVKIHMGGDHAVKIGKIIGYNGQSRRVDAIGFSGGIWLYWRPELVYITPVTEHPQYITIEVARRGELPWLFSAIYASPNPINRAALWSELDQFASSNNIPWLLAGDFN
;
A
#
# COMPACT_ATOMS: atom_id res chain seq x y z
N MET A 1 10.76 -1.72 3.25
CA MET A 1 9.31 -1.60 2.95
C MET A 1 8.69 -2.98 3.08
N VAL A 2 7.47 -3.08 3.60
CA VAL A 2 6.72 -4.36 3.62
C VAL A 2 5.37 -4.12 2.95
N CYS A 3 5.04 -4.99 2.00
CA CYS A 3 3.71 -5.10 1.43
C CYS A 3 3.14 -6.45 1.84
N THR A 4 2.01 -6.46 2.54
CA THR A 4 1.38 -7.71 2.99
C THR A 4 -0.10 -7.72 2.68
N ALA A 5 -0.57 -8.80 2.05
CA ALA A 5 -1.97 -9.08 1.86
C ALA A 5 -2.51 -9.72 3.14
N VAL A 6 -3.34 -8.99 3.89
CA VAL A 6 -3.90 -9.49 5.15
C VAL A 6 -5.35 -9.87 4.95
N GLN A 7 -5.61 -11.14 4.61
CA GLN A 7 -6.96 -11.66 4.52
C GLN A 7 -7.48 -12.01 5.93
N GLY A 8 -8.68 -11.54 6.29
CA GLY A 8 -9.33 -11.85 7.57
C GLY A 8 -8.63 -11.22 8.78
N THR A 9 -8.71 -9.89 8.89
CA THR A 9 -8.12 -9.05 9.94
C THR A 9 -8.83 -9.13 11.31
N GLY A 10 -9.81 -10.01 11.50
CA GLY A 10 -10.52 -10.17 12.77
C GLY A 10 -9.71 -10.82 13.91
N SER A 11 -8.51 -11.34 13.64
CA SER A 11 -7.69 -12.00 14.67
C SER A 11 -6.61 -11.06 15.23
N LYS A 12 -6.70 -10.75 16.54
CA LYS A 12 -5.73 -9.92 17.29
C LYS A 12 -4.26 -10.34 17.07
N ASN A 13 -4.03 -11.64 16.82
CA ASN A 13 -2.71 -12.21 16.60
C ASN A 13 -2.01 -11.65 15.34
N LYS A 14 -2.74 -11.41 14.24
CA LYS A 14 -2.16 -10.87 13.00
C LYS A 14 -1.72 -9.42 13.18
N ILE A 15 -2.53 -8.62 13.87
CA ILE A 15 -2.20 -7.22 14.17
C ILE A 15 -0.95 -7.15 15.07
N ASN A 16 -0.85 -8.03 16.06
CA ASN A 16 0.34 -8.11 16.91
C ASN A 16 1.59 -8.53 16.13
N ALA A 17 1.48 -9.51 15.22
CA ALA A 17 2.62 -9.89 14.37
C ALA A 17 3.09 -8.73 13.48
N ILE A 18 2.16 -8.00 12.84
CA ILE A 18 2.49 -6.81 12.05
C ILE A 18 3.14 -5.74 12.93
N LYS A 19 2.62 -5.52 14.14
CA LYS A 19 3.19 -4.57 15.11
C LYS A 19 4.62 -4.93 15.47
N GLU A 20 4.91 -6.20 15.74
CA GLU A 20 6.27 -6.66 16.04
C GLU A 20 7.21 -6.47 14.84
N ILE A 21 6.76 -6.81 13.62
CA ILE A 21 7.54 -6.59 12.40
C ILE A 21 7.85 -5.09 12.21
N VAL A 22 6.84 -4.22 12.35
CA VAL A 22 7.02 -2.77 12.23
C VAL A 22 7.99 -2.24 13.29
N LYS A 23 7.93 -2.79 14.52
CA LYS A 23 8.80 -2.40 15.63
C LYS A 23 10.25 -2.86 15.41
N ILE A 24 10.45 -4.10 14.97
CA ILE A 24 11.77 -4.69 14.74
C ILE A 24 12.46 -4.02 13.56
N TYR A 25 11.78 -3.90 12.42
CA TYR A 25 12.38 -3.44 11.16
C TYR A 25 12.26 -1.93 10.93
N LYS A 26 11.60 -1.19 11.84
CA LYS A 26 11.40 0.27 11.77
C LYS A 26 10.98 0.74 10.37
N LEU A 27 9.95 0.10 9.83
CA LEU A 27 9.59 0.25 8.42
C LEU A 27 9.15 1.69 8.10
N PRO A 28 9.77 2.35 7.10
CA PRO A 28 9.40 3.72 6.73
C PRO A 28 8.03 3.77 6.04
N ILE A 29 7.70 2.74 5.26
CA ILE A 29 6.44 2.59 4.54
C ILE A 29 5.91 1.17 4.74
N LEU A 30 4.61 1.08 5.01
CA LEU A 30 3.85 -0.16 5.12
C LEU A 30 2.64 -0.08 4.20
N ALA A 31 2.52 -1.07 3.30
CA ALA A 31 1.35 -1.26 2.47
C ALA A 31 0.57 -2.48 2.98
N LEU A 32 -0.71 -2.28 3.29
CA LEU A 32 -1.64 -3.32 3.67
C LEU A 32 -2.70 -3.46 2.58
N VAL A 33 -2.80 -4.66 2.02
CA VAL A 33 -3.73 -4.96 0.93
C VAL A 33 -4.83 -5.91 1.47
N LYS A 34 -6.06 -5.81 0.93
CA LYS A 34 -7.20 -6.72 1.22
C LYS A 34 -7.85 -6.54 2.61
N ILE A 35 -7.81 -5.33 3.17
CA ILE A 35 -8.46 -5.08 4.48
C ILE A 35 -9.98 -5.00 4.30
N HIS A 36 -10.69 -6.02 4.76
CA HIS A 36 -12.16 -6.03 4.86
C HIS A 36 -12.61 -5.33 6.15
N MET A 37 -12.22 -4.08 6.33
CA MET A 37 -12.62 -3.29 7.50
C MET A 37 -12.95 -1.86 7.05
N GLY A 38 -13.99 -1.29 7.65
CA GLY A 38 -14.35 0.12 7.46
C GLY A 38 -13.20 1.05 7.87
N GLY A 39 -13.23 2.29 7.35
CA GLY A 39 -12.11 3.23 7.47
C GLY A 39 -11.71 3.55 8.91
N ASP A 40 -12.69 3.59 9.82
CA ASP A 40 -12.47 3.84 11.24
C ASP A 40 -11.61 2.76 11.91
N HIS A 41 -11.71 1.51 11.46
CA HIS A 41 -10.87 0.43 11.97
C HIS A 41 -9.44 0.53 11.46
N ALA A 42 -9.23 0.94 10.21
CA ALA A 42 -7.89 1.09 9.65
C ALA A 42 -7.11 2.24 10.30
N VAL A 43 -7.77 3.34 10.65
CA VAL A 43 -7.16 4.45 11.42
C VAL A 43 -6.78 3.98 12.83
N LYS A 44 -7.66 3.20 13.49
CA LYS A 44 -7.36 2.60 14.80
C LYS A 44 -6.17 1.63 14.71
N ILE A 45 -6.12 0.79 13.68
CA ILE A 45 -5.00 -0.13 13.45
C ILE A 45 -3.72 0.66 13.25
N GLY A 46 -3.71 1.68 12.38
CA GLY A 46 -2.55 2.56 12.16
C GLY A 46 -1.96 3.10 13.46
N LYS A 47 -2.81 3.57 14.37
CA LYS A 47 -2.37 3.99 15.72
C LYS A 47 -1.76 2.84 16.54
N ILE A 48 -2.36 1.65 16.52
CA ILE A 48 -1.88 0.47 17.26
C ILE A 48 -0.50 0.00 16.74
N ILE A 49 -0.29 0.04 15.42
CA ILE A 49 0.96 -0.38 14.78
C ILE A 49 2.04 0.73 14.79
N GLY A 50 1.73 1.91 15.32
CA GLY A 50 2.70 3.00 15.52
C GLY A 50 2.88 3.93 14.32
N TYR A 51 1.90 4.02 13.43
CA TYR A 51 1.83 5.05 12.39
C TYR A 51 0.85 6.14 12.85
N ASN A 52 1.41 7.30 13.22
CA ASN A 52 0.67 8.39 13.86
C ASN A 52 -0.06 9.28 12.82
N GLY A 53 -1.10 8.73 12.20
CA GLY A 53 -2.13 9.52 11.50
C GLY A 53 -1.89 9.80 10.02
N GLN A 54 -0.73 9.45 9.47
CA GLN A 54 -0.48 9.52 8.02
C GLN A 54 -0.85 8.19 7.37
N SER A 55 -1.99 8.21 6.67
CA SER A 55 -2.48 7.05 5.93
C SER A 55 -3.21 7.47 4.67
N ARG A 56 -3.16 6.62 3.65
CA ARG A 56 -3.90 6.81 2.40
C ARG A 56 -4.65 5.53 2.06
N ARG A 57 -5.88 5.68 1.58
CA ARG A 57 -6.81 4.58 1.31
C ARG A 57 -7.37 4.72 -0.09
N VAL A 58 -7.36 3.61 -0.82
CA VAL A 58 -8.24 3.43 -1.96
C VAL A 58 -9.11 2.21 -1.71
N ASP A 59 -10.42 2.39 -1.84
CA ASP A 59 -11.38 1.30 -1.77
C ASP A 59 -11.37 0.52 -3.09
N ALA A 60 -11.30 -0.81 -2.99
CA ALA A 60 -11.45 -1.64 -4.17
C ALA A 60 -12.90 -1.59 -4.66
N ILE A 61 -13.11 -1.81 -5.95
CA ILE A 61 -14.47 -1.91 -6.52
C ILE A 61 -15.16 -3.15 -5.91
N GLY A 62 -16.22 -2.93 -5.13
CA GLY A 62 -17.03 -3.98 -4.48
C GLY A 62 -16.69 -4.22 -2.99
N PHE A 63 -17.26 -5.28 -2.40
CA PHE A 63 -17.02 -5.67 -0.99
C PHE A 63 -15.62 -6.27 -0.71
N SER A 64 -14.67 -6.06 -1.61
CA SER A 64 -13.42 -6.85 -1.71
C SER A 64 -12.24 -6.30 -0.90
N GLY A 65 -12.48 -5.33 -0.02
CA GLY A 65 -11.46 -4.65 0.79
C GLY A 65 -10.87 -3.41 0.10
N GLY A 66 -9.67 -2.99 0.52
CA GLY A 66 -8.99 -1.84 -0.06
C GLY A 66 -7.48 -1.90 0.11
N ILE A 67 -6.80 -0.95 -0.52
CA ILE A 67 -5.36 -0.73 -0.42
C ILE A 67 -5.12 0.39 0.58
N TRP A 68 -4.30 0.10 1.57
CA TRP A 68 -3.95 1.03 2.64
C TRP A 68 -2.45 1.24 2.68
N LEU A 69 -2.05 2.50 2.65
CA LEU A 69 -0.66 2.91 2.79
C LEU A 69 -0.48 3.68 4.10
N TYR A 70 0.55 3.31 4.85
CA TYR A 70 1.00 4.00 6.04
C TYR A 70 2.47 4.36 5.89
N TRP A 71 2.84 5.54 6.39
CA TRP A 71 4.23 5.98 6.35
C TRP A 71 4.60 6.84 7.54
N ARG A 72 5.91 6.98 7.73
CA ARG A 72 6.54 7.80 8.76
C ARG A 72 7.05 9.10 8.16
N PRO A 73 6.37 10.24 8.37
CA PRO A 73 6.77 11.52 7.77
C PRO A 73 8.14 11.99 8.24
N GLU A 74 8.63 11.47 9.38
CA GLU A 74 9.98 11.74 9.88
C GLU A 74 11.08 10.99 9.11
N LEU A 75 10.73 9.97 8.31
CA LEU A 75 11.68 9.16 7.54
C LEU A 75 11.58 9.37 6.02
N VAL A 76 10.36 9.58 5.52
CA VAL A 76 10.07 9.66 4.08
C VAL A 76 9.02 10.72 3.77
N TYR A 77 9.19 11.39 2.64
CA TYR A 77 8.21 12.27 2.02
C TYR A 77 7.47 11.48 0.94
N ILE A 78 6.15 11.58 0.95
CA ILE A 78 5.28 10.85 0.02
C ILE A 78 4.48 11.84 -0.81
N THR A 79 4.61 11.73 -2.13
CA THR A 79 3.80 12.48 -3.09
C THR A 79 2.87 11.50 -3.81
N PRO A 80 1.54 11.70 -3.77
CA PRO A 80 0.60 10.85 -4.50
C PRO A 80 0.74 11.07 -6.00
N VAL A 81 0.79 9.99 -6.77
CA VAL A 81 0.89 10.04 -8.24
C VAL A 81 -0.41 9.55 -8.87
N THR A 82 -0.89 8.38 -8.46
CA THR A 82 -2.12 7.79 -9.03
C THR A 82 -2.84 6.94 -8.00
N GLU A 83 -4.17 7.05 -8.01
CA GLU A 83 -5.06 6.22 -7.20
C GLU A 83 -6.02 5.49 -8.11
N HIS A 84 -5.98 4.17 -8.04
CA HIS A 84 -6.85 3.29 -8.79
C HIS A 84 -7.37 2.18 -7.87
N PRO A 85 -8.60 1.68 -8.06
CA PRO A 85 -9.13 0.62 -7.20
C PRO A 85 -8.28 -0.66 -7.11
N GLN A 86 -7.40 -0.88 -8.09
CA GLN A 86 -6.45 -2.00 -8.12
C GLN A 86 -5.01 -1.64 -7.76
N TYR A 87 -4.66 -0.35 -7.62
CA TYR A 87 -3.31 0.05 -7.20
C TYR A 87 -3.24 1.49 -6.68
N ILE A 88 -2.27 1.76 -5.81
CA ILE A 88 -1.90 3.14 -5.45
C ILE A 88 -0.45 3.33 -5.81
N THR A 89 -0.16 4.32 -6.64
CA THR A 89 1.20 4.76 -6.98
C THR A 89 1.53 6.03 -6.23
N ILE A 90 2.66 6.01 -5.53
CA ILE A 90 3.23 7.14 -4.83
C ILE A 90 4.68 7.34 -5.25
N GLU A 91 5.15 8.57 -5.22
CA GLU A 91 6.57 8.89 -5.22
C GLU A 91 7.05 8.97 -3.77
N VAL A 92 8.17 8.31 -3.52
CA VAL A 92 8.85 8.24 -2.23
C VAL A 92 10.16 9.00 -2.36
N ALA A 93 10.30 10.06 -1.56
CA ALA A 93 11.53 10.81 -1.44
C ALA A 93 12.09 10.72 -0.02
N ARG A 94 13.41 10.61 0.10
CA ARG A 94 14.14 10.64 1.38
C ARG A 94 15.28 11.63 1.29
N ARG A 95 15.57 12.32 2.39
CA ARG A 95 16.63 13.32 2.43
C ARG A 95 17.98 12.70 2.06
N GLY A 96 18.57 13.17 0.96
CA GLY A 96 19.87 12.71 0.47
C GLY A 96 19.83 11.47 -0.42
N GLU A 97 18.65 10.98 -0.81
CA GLU A 97 18.47 9.86 -1.73
C GLU A 97 17.69 10.31 -2.97
N LEU A 98 17.85 9.60 -4.09
CA LEU A 98 17.04 9.84 -5.28
C LEU A 98 15.59 9.39 -5.04
N PRO A 99 14.60 10.14 -5.54
CA PRO A 99 13.20 9.72 -5.45
C PRO A 99 12.96 8.47 -6.28
N TRP A 100 11.99 7.68 -5.85
CA TRP A 100 11.58 6.45 -6.52
C TRP A 100 10.08 6.26 -6.38
N LEU A 101 9.49 5.48 -7.28
CA LEU A 101 8.06 5.21 -7.29
C LEU A 101 7.77 3.90 -6.56
N PHE A 102 6.67 3.89 -5.84
CA PHE A 102 6.12 2.68 -5.25
C PHE A 102 4.66 2.51 -5.66
N SER A 103 4.33 1.36 -6.22
CA SER A 103 2.94 0.96 -6.43
C SER A 103 2.57 -0.21 -5.55
N ALA A 104 1.61 0.02 -4.65
CA ALA A 104 0.93 -1.04 -3.93
C ALA A 104 -0.20 -1.59 -4.80
N ILE A 105 -0.14 -2.87 -5.16
CA ILE A 105 -1.07 -3.50 -6.10
C ILE A 105 -2.02 -4.46 -5.39
N TYR A 106 -3.29 -4.39 -5.78
CA TYR A 106 -4.33 -5.35 -5.48
C TYR A 106 -5.07 -5.69 -6.78
N ALA A 107 -4.52 -6.63 -7.54
CA ALA A 107 -5.08 -7.06 -8.80
C ALA A 107 -6.45 -7.75 -8.61
N SER A 108 -7.33 -7.55 -9.58
CA SER A 108 -8.65 -8.18 -9.58
C SER A 108 -8.50 -9.66 -9.96
N PRO A 109 -9.26 -10.57 -9.31
CA PRO A 109 -9.32 -11.97 -9.73
C PRO A 109 -9.98 -12.13 -11.11
N ASN A 110 -10.67 -11.10 -11.62
CA ASN A 110 -11.20 -11.09 -12.99
C ASN A 110 -10.05 -10.86 -13.99
N PRO A 111 -9.78 -11.80 -14.91
CA PRO A 111 -8.70 -11.68 -15.89
C PRO A 111 -8.78 -10.42 -16.78
N ILE A 112 -9.98 -9.95 -17.10
CA ILE A 112 -10.17 -8.75 -17.95
C ILE A 112 -9.68 -7.51 -17.20
N ASN A 113 -10.10 -7.34 -15.95
CA ASN A 113 -9.68 -6.22 -15.10
C ASN A 113 -8.18 -6.31 -14.76
N ARG A 114 -7.63 -7.52 -14.63
CA ARG A 114 -6.19 -7.71 -14.43
C ARG A 114 -5.38 -7.37 -15.68
N ALA A 115 -5.86 -7.71 -16.87
CA ALA A 115 -5.20 -7.32 -18.12
C ALA A 115 -5.20 -5.79 -18.31
N ALA A 116 -6.33 -5.13 -17.99
CA ALA A 116 -6.41 -3.67 -18.00
C ALA A 116 -5.39 -3.02 -17.04
N LEU A 117 -5.30 -3.53 -15.80
CA LEU A 117 -4.29 -3.11 -14.82
C LEU A 117 -2.86 -3.20 -15.41
N TRP A 118 -2.50 -4.32 -16.01
CA TRP A 118 -1.16 -4.49 -16.58
C TRP A 118 -0.90 -3.52 -17.74
N SER A 119 -1.90 -3.27 -18.59
CA SER A 119 -1.79 -2.28 -19.67
C SER A 119 -1.55 -0.87 -19.15
N GLU A 120 -2.23 -0.48 -18.07
CA GLU A 120 -2.02 0.83 -17.43
C GLU A 120 -0.62 0.93 -16.81
N LEU A 121 -0.16 -0.12 -16.11
CA LEU A 121 1.18 -0.14 -15.52
C LEU A 121 2.27 -0.07 -16.59
N ASP A 122 2.09 -0.73 -17.74
CA ASP A 122 3.03 -0.69 -18.85
C ASP A 122 3.10 0.70 -19.52
N GLN A 123 1.94 1.34 -19.72
CA GLN A 123 1.86 2.72 -20.20
C GLN A 123 2.53 3.69 -19.22
N PHE A 124 2.32 3.46 -17.93
CA PHE A 124 2.94 4.26 -16.88
C PHE A 124 4.46 4.07 -16.84
N ALA A 125 4.98 2.83 -16.94
CA ALA A 125 6.42 2.57 -17.09
C ALA A 125 7.01 3.28 -18.32
N SER A 126 6.31 3.24 -19.45
CA SER A 126 6.78 3.85 -20.70
C SER A 126 6.89 5.38 -20.63
N SER A 127 6.18 6.01 -19.69
CA SER A 127 6.16 7.46 -19.49
C SER A 127 6.99 7.93 -18.29
N ASN A 128 7.59 7.02 -17.51
CA ASN A 128 8.36 7.34 -16.31
C ASN A 128 9.73 6.65 -16.29
N ASN A 129 10.79 7.45 -16.15
CA ASN A 129 12.18 6.96 -16.16
C ASN A 129 12.85 6.88 -14.78
N ILE A 130 12.07 6.93 -13.69
CA ILE A 130 12.59 6.84 -12.32
C ILE A 130 12.45 5.41 -11.76
N PRO A 131 13.31 4.98 -10.81
CA PRO A 131 13.24 3.65 -10.24
C PRO A 131 11.84 3.36 -9.69
N TRP A 132 11.26 2.22 -10.07
CA TRP A 132 9.89 1.88 -9.72
C TRP A 132 9.81 0.50 -9.09
N LEU A 133 9.22 0.44 -7.88
CA LEU A 133 8.96 -0.79 -7.16
C LEU A 133 7.46 -1.10 -7.18
N LEU A 134 7.12 -2.29 -7.67
CA LEU A 134 5.78 -2.86 -7.63
C LEU A 134 5.71 -3.89 -6.51
N ALA A 135 4.73 -3.80 -5.61
CA ALA A 135 4.51 -4.86 -4.62
C ALA A 135 3.05 -5.00 -4.23
N GLY A 136 2.60 -6.22 -3.97
CA GLY A 136 1.24 -6.48 -3.53
C GLY A 136 0.74 -7.84 -3.98
N ASP A 137 -0.58 -7.92 -4.16
CA ASP A 137 -1.27 -9.10 -4.63
C ASP A 137 -1.56 -8.92 -6.13
N PHE A 138 -0.88 -9.70 -6.98
CA PHE A 138 -0.96 -9.61 -8.45
C PHE A 138 -1.95 -10.63 -9.06
N ASN A 139 -2.76 -11.24 -8.19
CA ASN A 139 -3.61 -12.39 -8.45
C ASN A 139 -4.82 -12.12 -9.35
#